data_AF-A0A8W7I0W0-F1
#
_entry.id   AF-A0A8W7I0W0-F1
#
_cell.length_a   1.000
_cell.length_b   1.000
_cell.length_c   1.000
_cell.angle_alpha   90.00
_cell.angle_beta   90.00
_cell.angle_gamma   90.00
#
_symmetry.space_group_name_H-M   'P 1'
#
loop_
_entity.id
_entity.type
_entity.pdbx_description
1 polymer ?
#
loop_
_entity_poly.entity_id
_entity_poly.type
_entity_poly.pdbx_seq_one_letter_code
_entity_poly.pdbx_strand_id
1 'polypeptide(L)'
;MKNKFTSACKDELGLRNCGMGHMPAEEFVKSQWQSRTKSTFFLLYRLSLAVFFTAVVINSIVVSVSTEDWAKYFIYLTHWGIMMCMGTTVLGAILVTRWYFHPEFSDKICNSEEMPRAFKIYWMMHNITLIVSICITIIYWGILHNDEMPVDANNILIHAANCMFMLIDLIIVAYPVRIWHVVQPICFGLLYCIFSVIYYLCDGTDKKGRPYIYNVLDWRTPNKAMVTVVGTIVLAIIIHVLMFFLYKFRSFLYSRWFNPKTILPTNSTINLQQGKSCDGISMVYGNDNRGFTITEKY
;
A
#
# COMPACT_ATOMS: atom_id res chain seq x y z
N MET A 1 5.23 23.47 23.11
CA MET A 1 4.57 23.08 21.83
C MET A 1 5.55 22.73 20.70
N LYS A 2 6.86 23.02 20.79
CA LYS A 2 7.90 22.14 20.22
C LYS A 2 7.73 20.75 20.88
N ASN A 3 7.60 19.59 20.22
CA ASN A 3 7.50 19.30 18.80
C ASN A 3 6.91 17.86 18.67
N LYS A 4 5.64 17.64 19.05
CA LYS A 4 5.03 16.29 19.05
C LYS A 4 5.16 15.60 17.68
N PHE A 5 5.01 16.37 16.61
CA PHE A 5 5.21 15.91 15.23
C PHE A 5 6.66 15.46 14.97
N THR A 6 7.64 16.25 15.37
CA THR A 6 9.07 15.94 15.15
C THR A 6 9.54 14.78 16.01
N SER A 7 8.98 14.61 17.22
CA SER A 7 9.20 13.40 18.03
C SER A 7 8.66 12.17 17.32
N ALA A 8 7.42 12.22 16.82
CA ALA A 8 6.83 11.10 16.08
C ALA A 8 7.62 10.74 14.81
N CYS A 9 8.12 11.72 14.05
CA CYS A 9 8.99 11.45 12.91
C CYS A 9 10.34 10.84 13.31
N LYS A 10 10.92 11.27 14.44
CA LYS A 10 12.16 10.67 14.97
C LYS A 10 11.94 9.24 15.45
N ASP A 11 10.82 8.97 16.09
CA ASP A 11 10.45 7.63 16.56
C ASP A 11 10.30 6.66 15.38
N GLU A 12 9.73 7.11 14.26
CA GLU A 12 9.58 6.33 13.02
C GLU A 12 10.93 5.92 12.40
N LEU A 13 11.96 6.74 12.57
CA LEU A 13 13.32 6.42 12.09
C LEU A 13 14.03 5.37 12.96
N GLY A 14 13.47 4.96 14.10
CA GLY A 14 14.04 3.88 14.91
C GLY A 14 14.06 2.54 14.17
N LEU A 15 15.15 1.77 14.30
CA LEU A 15 15.35 0.46 13.64
C LEU A 15 14.23 -0.55 13.94
N ARG A 16 13.59 -0.45 15.12
CA ARG A 16 12.42 -1.26 15.49
C ARG A 16 11.27 -1.19 14.47
N ASN A 17 11.15 -0.09 13.73
CA ASN A 17 10.11 0.11 12.72
C ASN A 17 10.47 -0.45 11.35
N CYS A 18 11.67 -1.02 11.18
CA CYS A 18 12.04 -1.77 9.98
C CYS A 18 11.22 -3.08 9.85
N GLY A 19 10.78 -3.65 10.99
CA GLY A 19 10.00 -4.87 11.01
C GLY A 19 8.59 -4.70 10.43
N MET A 20 7.94 -5.85 10.20
CA MET A 20 6.56 -5.96 9.76
C MET A 20 5.59 -6.13 10.93
N GLY A 21 6.00 -5.92 12.18
CA GLY A 21 5.11 -5.99 13.34
C GLY A 21 4.35 -4.68 13.53
N HIS A 22 3.02 -4.71 13.55
CA HIS A 22 2.18 -3.55 13.86
C HIS A 22 0.95 -3.98 14.66
N MET A 23 0.64 -3.21 15.70
CA MET A 23 -0.52 -3.41 16.56
C MET A 23 -1.26 -2.09 16.76
N PRO A 24 -2.60 -2.10 16.85
CA PRO A 24 -3.47 -3.29 16.78
C PRO A 24 -3.62 -3.83 15.34
N ALA A 25 -3.60 -5.17 15.17
CA ALA A 25 -3.62 -5.81 13.85
C ALA A 25 -4.93 -5.56 13.08
N GLU A 26 -6.04 -5.29 13.77
CA GLU A 26 -7.34 -5.00 13.16
C GLU A 26 -7.36 -3.75 12.27
N GLU A 27 -6.38 -2.84 12.37
CA GLU A 27 -6.25 -1.70 11.44
C GLU A 27 -6.08 -2.14 9.97
N PHE A 28 -5.59 -3.34 9.72
CA PHE A 28 -5.43 -3.88 8.36
C PHE A 28 -6.74 -4.31 7.70
N VAL A 29 -7.81 -4.44 8.48
CA VAL A 29 -9.15 -4.82 8.02
C VAL A 29 -10.19 -3.73 8.29
N LYS A 30 -9.74 -2.52 8.65
CA LYS A 30 -10.57 -1.34 8.87
C LYS A 30 -10.19 -0.17 7.97
N SER A 31 -11.19 0.65 7.70
CA SER A 31 -11.02 2.00 7.18
C SER A 31 -10.69 2.94 8.33
N GLN A 32 -9.88 3.96 8.07
CA GLN A 32 -9.65 5.02 9.05
C GLN A 32 -10.95 5.73 9.46
N TRP A 33 -11.94 5.78 8.56
CA TRP A 33 -13.13 6.62 8.70
C TRP A 33 -14.34 5.89 9.26
N GLN A 34 -14.18 4.65 9.72
CA GLN A 34 -15.27 3.90 10.34
C GLN A 34 -15.21 3.99 11.87
N SER A 35 -16.37 4.15 12.52
CA SER A 35 -16.48 4.17 13.99
C SER A 35 -16.83 2.80 14.58
N ARG A 36 -17.39 1.90 13.77
CA ARG A 36 -17.79 0.55 14.21
C ARG A 36 -16.67 -0.45 13.91
N THR A 37 -16.65 -1.55 14.65
CA THR A 37 -15.71 -2.66 14.45
C THR A 37 -15.85 -3.31 13.07
N LYS A 38 -17.07 -3.38 12.54
CA LYS A 38 -17.40 -3.90 11.21
C LYS A 38 -18.14 -2.82 10.41
N SER A 39 -17.77 -2.63 9.14
CA SER A 39 -18.37 -1.66 8.24
C SER A 39 -18.72 -2.31 6.91
N THR A 40 -20.02 -2.37 6.60
CA THR A 40 -20.53 -2.88 5.31
C THR A 40 -20.02 -2.03 4.15
N PHE A 41 -19.94 -0.70 4.32
CA PHE A 41 -19.40 0.20 3.30
C PHE A 41 -17.95 -0.11 2.95
N PHE A 42 -17.12 -0.38 3.97
CA PHE A 42 -15.72 -0.73 3.73
C PHE A 42 -15.57 -2.11 3.07
N LEU A 43 -16.41 -3.08 3.46
CA LEU A 43 -16.45 -4.38 2.80
C LEU A 43 -16.82 -4.25 1.32
N LEU A 44 -17.90 -3.53 1.00
CA LEU A 44 -18.33 -3.28 -0.37
C LEU A 44 -17.23 -2.58 -1.18
N TYR A 45 -16.59 -1.55 -0.61
CA TYR A 45 -15.46 -0.87 -1.22
C TYR A 45 -14.32 -1.83 -1.61
N ARG A 46 -13.92 -2.72 -0.69
CA ARG A 46 -12.85 -3.70 -0.96
C ARG A 46 -13.24 -4.71 -2.04
N LEU A 47 -14.48 -5.20 -2.01
CA LEU A 47 -15.00 -6.10 -3.03
C LEU A 47 -15.05 -5.42 -4.40
N SER A 48 -15.52 -4.17 -4.46
CA SER A 48 -15.54 -3.38 -5.70
C SER A 48 -14.14 -3.19 -6.28
N LEU A 49 -13.14 -2.86 -5.46
CA LEU A 49 -11.75 -2.75 -5.93
C LEU A 49 -11.20 -4.08 -6.47
N ALA A 50 -11.45 -5.19 -5.76
CA ALA A 50 -10.99 -6.50 -6.18
C ALA A 50 -11.61 -6.91 -7.52
N VAL A 51 -12.93 -6.71 -7.69
CA VAL A 51 -13.64 -6.97 -8.95
C VAL A 51 -13.10 -6.06 -10.06
N PHE A 52 -12.92 -4.77 -9.78
CA PHE A 52 -12.42 -3.79 -10.75
C PHE A 52 -11.03 -4.18 -11.27
N PHE A 53 -10.05 -4.39 -10.39
CA PHE A 53 -8.68 -4.71 -10.84
C PHE A 53 -8.58 -6.10 -11.47
N THR A 54 -9.42 -7.05 -11.05
CA THR A 54 -9.53 -8.35 -11.74
C THR A 54 -10.04 -8.13 -13.18
N ALA A 55 -11.07 -7.31 -13.37
CA ALA A 55 -11.57 -6.96 -14.69
C ALA A 55 -10.52 -6.20 -15.53
N VAL A 56 -9.73 -5.30 -14.94
CA VAL A 56 -8.64 -4.60 -15.63
C VAL A 56 -7.55 -5.57 -16.08
N VAL A 57 -7.13 -6.52 -15.23
CA VAL A 57 -6.15 -7.54 -15.62
C VAL A 57 -6.70 -8.38 -16.76
N ILE A 58 -7.93 -8.89 -16.66
CA ILE A 58 -8.58 -9.66 -17.73
C ILE A 58 -8.62 -8.85 -19.03
N ASN A 59 -9.09 -7.60 -18.98
CA ASN A 59 -9.12 -6.71 -20.14
C ASN A 59 -7.73 -6.54 -20.75
N SER A 60 -6.70 -6.28 -19.94
CA SER A 60 -5.34 -6.08 -20.42
C SER A 60 -4.76 -7.34 -21.08
N ILE A 61 -5.09 -8.53 -20.58
CA ILE A 61 -4.70 -9.81 -21.17
C ILE A 61 -5.44 -10.02 -22.49
N VAL A 62 -6.76 -9.81 -22.52
CA VAL A 62 -7.58 -9.96 -23.75
C VAL A 62 -7.08 -9.04 -24.85
N VAL A 63 -6.80 -7.77 -24.53
CA VAL A 63 -6.21 -6.83 -25.48
C VAL A 63 -4.87 -7.35 -25.99
N SER A 64 -3.95 -7.74 -25.09
CA SER A 64 -2.64 -8.24 -25.49
C SER A 64 -2.71 -9.51 -26.35
N VAL A 65 -3.58 -10.47 -26.03
CA VAL A 65 -3.78 -11.69 -26.84
C VAL A 65 -4.37 -11.35 -28.22
N SER A 66 -5.22 -10.32 -28.32
CA SER A 66 -5.89 -9.95 -29.57
C SER A 66 -4.98 -9.17 -30.51
N THR A 67 -3.99 -8.45 -29.99
CA THR A 67 -3.15 -7.53 -30.77
C THR A 67 -1.69 -7.96 -30.89
N GLU A 68 -1.23 -8.91 -30.07
CA GLU A 68 0.20 -9.18 -29.86
C GLU A 68 0.51 -10.65 -29.57
N ASP A 69 1.81 -10.97 -29.51
CA ASP A 69 2.30 -12.21 -28.91
C ASP A 69 2.07 -12.17 -27.39
N TRP A 70 1.13 -12.98 -26.90
CA TRP A 70 0.73 -13.06 -25.50
C TRP A 70 1.93 -13.27 -24.54
N ALA A 71 3.01 -13.91 -24.99
CA ALA A 71 4.20 -14.13 -24.18
C ALA A 71 4.87 -12.81 -23.78
N LYS A 72 4.76 -11.77 -24.63
CA LYS A 72 5.29 -10.43 -24.37
C LYS A 72 4.50 -9.67 -23.31
N TYR A 73 3.32 -10.12 -22.90
CA TYR A 73 2.58 -9.49 -21.79
C TYR A 73 3.43 -9.48 -20.50
N PHE A 74 4.13 -10.57 -20.21
CA PHE A 74 4.86 -10.75 -18.97
C PHE A 74 6.21 -10.02 -18.91
N ILE A 75 6.65 -9.36 -19.98
CA ILE A 75 7.94 -8.66 -19.96
C ILE A 75 7.82 -7.22 -19.46
N TYR A 76 6.63 -6.62 -19.50
CA TYR A 76 6.45 -5.21 -19.15
C TYR A 76 6.16 -5.00 -17.66
N LEU A 77 6.92 -4.10 -17.04
CA LEU A 77 6.72 -3.69 -15.64
C LEU A 77 5.30 -3.16 -15.39
N THR A 78 4.68 -2.50 -16.37
CA THR A 78 3.29 -2.03 -16.27
C THR A 78 2.32 -3.19 -16.00
N HIS A 79 2.50 -4.32 -16.69
CA HIS A 79 1.66 -5.50 -16.48
C HIS A 79 1.95 -6.17 -15.13
N TRP A 80 3.20 -6.18 -14.68
CA TRP A 80 3.53 -6.60 -13.31
C TRP A 80 2.84 -5.72 -12.26
N GLY A 81 2.84 -4.40 -12.48
CA GLY A 81 2.16 -3.43 -11.62
C GLY A 81 0.65 -3.68 -11.52
N ILE A 82 -0.04 -3.90 -12.64
CA ILE A 82 -1.49 -4.13 -12.61
C ILE A 82 -1.87 -5.50 -12.04
N MET A 83 -1.06 -6.54 -12.26
CA MET A 83 -1.22 -7.84 -11.58
C MET A 83 -1.01 -7.71 -10.07
N MET A 84 -0.05 -6.88 -9.63
CA MET A 84 0.13 -6.55 -8.22
C MET A 84 -1.08 -5.79 -7.65
N CYS A 85 -1.67 -4.85 -8.39
CA CYS A 85 -2.93 -4.20 -7.98
C CYS A 85 -4.06 -5.22 -7.76
N MET A 86 -4.25 -6.14 -8.70
CA MET A 86 -5.24 -7.23 -8.55
C MET A 86 -4.95 -8.08 -7.32
N GLY A 87 -3.72 -8.59 -7.17
CA GLY A 87 -3.34 -9.43 -6.03
C GLY A 87 -3.54 -8.74 -4.68
N THR A 88 -3.09 -7.48 -4.56
CA THR A 88 -3.25 -6.66 -3.35
C THR A 88 -4.72 -6.43 -3.01
N THR A 89 -5.54 -6.03 -3.99
CA THR A 89 -6.95 -5.70 -3.75
C THR A 89 -7.79 -6.95 -3.46
N VAL A 90 -7.53 -8.07 -4.14
CA VAL A 90 -8.16 -9.36 -3.86
C VAL A 90 -7.80 -9.85 -2.46
N LEU A 91 -6.53 -9.79 -2.07
CA LEU A 91 -6.12 -10.18 -0.71
C LEU A 91 -6.79 -9.29 0.34
N GLY A 92 -6.83 -7.97 0.12
CA GLY A 92 -7.55 -7.03 0.99
C GLY A 92 -9.04 -7.36 1.12
N ALA A 93 -9.70 -7.69 0.02
CA ALA A 93 -11.10 -8.12 0.02
C ALA A 93 -11.32 -9.43 0.78
N ILE A 94 -10.45 -10.43 0.59
CA ILE A 94 -10.51 -11.69 1.35
C ILE A 94 -10.36 -11.42 2.85
N LEU A 95 -9.36 -10.65 3.26
CA LEU A 95 -9.11 -10.37 4.68
C LEU A 95 -10.29 -9.63 5.33
N VAL A 96 -10.85 -8.63 4.66
CA VAL A 96 -12.01 -7.87 5.19
C VAL A 96 -13.29 -8.71 5.17
N THR A 97 -13.49 -9.57 4.17
CA THR A 97 -14.62 -10.52 4.12
C THR A 97 -14.55 -11.49 5.29
N ARG A 98 -13.37 -12.05 5.55
CA ARG A 98 -13.15 -12.92 6.72
C ARG A 98 -13.41 -12.19 8.02
N TRP A 99 -12.86 -10.98 8.18
CA TRP A 99 -13.15 -10.14 9.33
C TRP A 99 -14.65 -9.84 9.51
N TYR A 100 -15.40 -9.68 8.43
CA TYR A 100 -16.81 -9.34 8.51
C TYR A 100 -17.67 -10.54 8.91
N PHE A 101 -17.51 -11.69 8.23
CA PHE A 101 -18.42 -12.84 8.34
C PHE A 101 -17.99 -13.92 9.34
N HIS A 102 -16.73 -13.93 9.81
CA HIS A 102 -16.21 -14.95 10.71
C HIS A 102 -15.84 -14.36 12.08
N PRO A 103 -16.76 -14.35 13.07
CA PRO A 103 -16.50 -13.82 14.41
C PRO A 103 -15.28 -14.46 15.08
N GLU A 104 -15.08 -15.76 14.91
CA GLU A 104 -13.94 -16.50 15.43
C GLU A 104 -12.60 -15.98 14.89
N PHE A 105 -12.60 -15.51 13.63
CA PHE A 105 -11.44 -14.86 13.05
C PHE A 105 -11.26 -13.46 13.63
N SER A 106 -12.33 -12.67 13.72
CA SER A 106 -12.27 -11.33 14.34
C SER A 106 -11.72 -11.37 15.76
N ASP A 107 -12.26 -12.25 16.59
CA ASP A 107 -11.88 -12.39 18.00
C ASP A 107 -10.42 -12.84 18.13
N LYS A 108 -9.99 -13.78 17.28
CA LYS A 108 -8.58 -14.18 17.25
C LYS A 108 -7.65 -13.02 16.92
N ILE A 109 -8.03 -12.14 15.99
CA ILE A 109 -7.22 -10.96 15.62
C ILE A 109 -7.20 -9.93 16.75
N CYS A 110 -8.34 -9.67 17.40
CA CYS A 110 -8.44 -8.73 18.51
C CYS A 110 -7.61 -9.15 19.73
N ASN A 111 -7.53 -10.45 20.00
CA ASN A 111 -6.82 -11.01 21.15
C ASN A 111 -5.39 -11.46 20.83
N SER A 112 -4.93 -11.32 19.58
CA SER A 112 -3.57 -11.71 19.20
C SER A 112 -2.58 -10.65 19.67
N GLU A 113 -1.48 -11.06 20.30
CA GLU A 113 -0.37 -10.17 20.64
C GLU A 113 0.55 -9.91 19.44
N GLU A 114 0.46 -10.76 18.41
CA GLU A 114 1.25 -10.64 17.19
C GLU A 114 0.39 -10.45 15.94
N MET A 115 0.95 -9.74 14.97
CA MET A 115 0.30 -9.58 13.67
C MET A 115 0.39 -10.86 12.82
N PRO A 116 -0.74 -11.40 12.31
CA PRO A 116 -0.73 -12.58 11.46
C PRO A 116 0.11 -12.40 10.20
N ARG A 117 0.70 -13.50 9.72
CA ARG A 117 1.51 -13.51 8.49
C ARG A 117 0.78 -12.97 7.26
N ALA A 118 -0.51 -13.26 7.11
CA ALA A 118 -1.30 -12.77 5.98
C ALA A 118 -1.39 -11.23 5.96
N PHE A 119 -1.45 -10.59 7.13
CA PHE A 119 -1.52 -9.12 7.23
C PHE A 119 -0.15 -8.51 6.92
N LYS A 120 0.94 -9.16 7.32
CA LYS A 120 2.31 -8.77 6.94
C LYS A 120 2.50 -8.79 5.43
N ILE A 121 2.08 -9.89 4.78
CA ILE A 121 2.14 -10.03 3.32
C ILE A 121 1.28 -8.97 2.65
N TYR A 122 0.04 -8.81 3.09
CA TYR A 122 -0.87 -7.80 2.55
C TYR A 122 -0.31 -6.38 2.65
N TRP A 123 0.30 -6.04 3.79
CA TRP A 123 0.90 -4.73 3.99
C TRP A 123 2.08 -4.46 3.06
N MET A 124 2.98 -5.43 2.92
CA MET A 124 4.11 -5.34 2.01
C MET A 124 3.64 -5.20 0.56
N MET A 125 2.67 -6.03 0.15
CA MET A 125 2.09 -5.97 -1.18
C MET A 125 1.45 -4.61 -1.44
N HIS A 126 0.66 -4.10 -0.51
CA HIS A 126 0.03 -2.77 -0.65
C HIS A 126 1.07 -1.66 -0.81
N ASN A 127 2.11 -1.66 0.02
CA ASN A 127 3.17 -0.68 -0.05
C ASN A 127 3.92 -0.74 -1.40
N ILE A 128 4.28 -1.93 -1.87
CA ILE A 128 4.90 -2.11 -3.20
C ILE A 128 3.95 -1.60 -4.30
N THR A 129 2.69 -2.06 -4.30
CA THR A 129 1.69 -1.70 -5.31
C THR A 129 1.45 -0.19 -5.35
N LEU A 130 1.34 0.47 -4.20
CA LEU A 130 1.13 1.92 -4.10
C LEU A 130 2.27 2.69 -4.78
N ILE A 131 3.52 2.42 -4.41
CA ILE A 131 4.68 3.15 -4.93
C ILE A 131 4.90 2.83 -6.41
N VAL A 132 4.81 1.56 -6.80
CA VAL A 132 4.97 1.11 -8.20
C VAL A 132 3.91 1.74 -9.10
N SER A 133 2.65 1.84 -8.67
CA SER A 133 1.58 2.46 -9.47
C SER A 133 1.87 3.93 -9.77
N ILE A 134 2.34 4.69 -8.77
CA ILE A 134 2.69 6.11 -8.96
C ILE A 134 3.92 6.25 -9.87
N CYS A 135 4.95 5.42 -9.68
CA CYS A 135 6.12 5.40 -10.56
C CYS A 135 5.73 5.09 -12.02
N ILE A 136 4.87 4.10 -12.25
CA ILE A 136 4.38 3.74 -13.58
C ILE A 136 3.70 4.94 -14.23
N THR A 137 2.79 5.62 -13.52
CA THR A 137 2.09 6.79 -14.06
C THR A 137 3.07 7.91 -14.43
N ILE A 138 3.98 8.28 -13.53
CA ILE A 138 4.93 9.37 -13.77
C ILE A 138 5.87 9.06 -14.94
N ILE A 139 6.46 7.85 -14.94
CA ILE A 139 7.43 7.46 -15.98
C ILE A 139 6.71 7.29 -17.33
N TYR A 140 5.52 6.68 -17.32
CA TYR A 140 4.77 6.47 -18.55
C TYR A 140 4.40 7.81 -19.20
N TRP A 141 3.67 8.67 -18.49
CA TRP A 141 3.19 9.93 -19.06
C TRP A 141 4.29 10.98 -19.24
N GLY A 142 5.33 10.95 -18.41
CA GLY A 142 6.42 11.92 -18.47
C GLY A 142 7.57 11.56 -19.41
N ILE A 143 7.77 10.26 -19.72
CA ILE A 143 8.98 9.79 -20.44
C ILE A 143 8.65 8.83 -21.58
N LEU A 144 7.72 7.88 -21.38
CA LEU A 144 7.50 6.81 -22.37
C LEU A 144 6.43 7.15 -23.41
N HIS A 145 5.36 7.84 -23.01
CA HIS A 145 4.23 8.21 -23.87
C HIS A 145 4.69 9.12 -25.02
N ASN A 146 4.17 8.90 -26.23
CA ASN A 146 4.41 9.74 -27.40
C ASN A 146 3.19 9.73 -28.31
N ASP A 147 3.19 10.60 -29.34
CA ASP A 147 2.05 10.82 -30.22
C ASP A 147 1.69 9.60 -31.10
N GLU A 148 2.56 8.59 -31.19
CA GLU A 148 2.27 7.35 -31.91
C GLU A 148 1.44 6.35 -31.08
N MET A 149 1.33 6.55 -29.78
CA MET A 149 0.62 5.64 -28.88
C MET A 149 -0.80 6.15 -28.59
N PRO A 150 -1.84 5.39 -28.94
CA PRO A 150 -3.21 5.82 -28.71
C PRO A 150 -3.52 5.86 -27.22
N VAL A 151 -4.15 6.97 -26.80
CA VAL A 151 -4.70 7.12 -25.45
C VAL A 151 -6.10 6.51 -25.43
N ASP A 152 -6.17 5.18 -25.43
CA ASP A 152 -7.42 4.44 -25.32
C ASP A 152 -7.76 4.08 -23.85
N ALA A 153 -8.93 3.46 -23.65
CA ALA A 153 -9.39 3.08 -22.32
C ALA A 153 -8.43 2.11 -21.62
N ASN A 154 -7.86 1.14 -22.33
CA ASN A 154 -6.92 0.19 -21.73
C ASN A 154 -5.62 0.91 -21.31
N ASN A 155 -5.15 1.85 -22.12
CA ASN A 155 -3.99 2.68 -21.82
C ASN A 155 -4.18 3.47 -20.52
N ILE A 156 -5.30 4.17 -20.38
CA ILE A 156 -5.64 4.90 -19.16
C ILE A 156 -5.73 3.95 -17.95
N LEU A 157 -6.35 2.78 -18.10
CA LEU A 157 -6.52 1.82 -17.01
C LEU A 157 -5.19 1.31 -16.46
N ILE A 158 -4.25 0.92 -17.33
CA ILE A 158 -2.98 0.31 -16.91
C ILE A 158 -1.91 1.35 -16.53
N HIS A 159 -2.03 2.60 -16.99
CA HIS A 159 -1.02 3.64 -16.76
C HIS A 159 -1.44 4.79 -15.84
N ALA A 160 -2.74 5.05 -15.63
CA ALA A 160 -3.21 6.16 -14.80
C ALA A 160 -4.20 5.74 -13.70
N ALA A 161 -5.18 4.90 -14.03
CA ALA A 161 -6.24 4.54 -13.09
C ALA A 161 -5.68 3.80 -11.86
N ASN A 162 -4.70 2.91 -12.04
CA ASN A 162 -4.03 2.21 -10.95
C ASN A 162 -3.50 3.16 -9.86
N CYS A 163 -2.77 4.20 -10.25
CA CYS A 163 -2.25 5.23 -9.34
C CYS A 163 -3.38 5.93 -8.59
N MET A 164 -4.42 6.38 -9.30
CA MET A 164 -5.57 7.06 -8.71
C MET A 164 -6.25 6.18 -7.64
N PHE A 165 -6.55 4.91 -7.96
CA PHE A 165 -7.21 4.01 -7.01
C PHE A 165 -6.32 3.67 -5.82
N MET A 166 -5.01 3.49 -6.00
CA MET A 166 -4.09 3.24 -4.89
C MET A 166 -3.92 4.45 -3.97
N LEU A 167 -3.94 5.67 -4.50
CA LEU A 167 -3.94 6.90 -3.71
C LEU A 167 -5.24 7.05 -2.89
N ILE A 168 -6.38 6.79 -3.52
CA ILE A 168 -7.68 6.77 -2.83
C ILE A 168 -7.66 5.71 -1.71
N ASP A 169 -7.11 4.53 -1.99
CA ASP A 169 -7.00 3.46 -0.99
C ASP A 169 -6.14 3.90 0.20
N LEU A 170 -4.97 4.51 -0.04
CA LEU A 170 -4.13 5.07 1.03
C LEU A 170 -4.90 6.07 1.92
N ILE A 171 -5.81 6.85 1.35
CA ILE A 171 -6.66 7.79 2.10
C ILE A 171 -7.72 7.05 2.93
N ILE A 172 -8.23 5.91 2.47
CA ILE A 172 -9.33 5.18 3.10
C ILE A 172 -8.86 4.21 4.19
N VAL A 173 -7.74 3.51 4.00
CA VAL A 173 -7.26 2.45 4.91
C VAL A 173 -6.77 3.00 6.25
N ALA A 174 -6.87 2.20 7.32
CA ALA A 174 -6.42 2.64 8.65
C ALA A 174 -4.91 2.42 8.88
N TYR A 175 -4.36 1.31 8.41
CA TYR A 175 -2.97 0.92 8.67
C TYR A 175 -1.92 1.93 8.18
N PRO A 176 -0.73 1.95 8.83
CA PRO A 176 0.27 2.99 8.59
C PRO A 176 1.13 2.74 7.35
N VAL A 177 1.79 3.82 6.90
CA VAL A 177 2.98 3.75 6.03
C VAL A 177 4.20 3.99 6.90
N ARG A 178 5.23 3.12 6.79
CA ARG A 178 6.50 3.27 7.53
C ARG A 178 7.63 3.72 6.62
N ILE A 179 8.50 4.59 7.10
CA ILE A 179 9.62 5.12 6.31
C ILE A 179 10.56 3.98 5.85
N TRP A 180 10.91 3.06 6.75
CA TRP A 180 11.80 1.94 6.45
C TRP A 180 11.26 0.99 5.37
N HIS A 181 9.96 0.97 5.14
CA HIS A 181 9.36 0.10 4.12
C HIS A 181 9.64 0.56 2.69
N VAL A 182 10.33 1.69 2.49
CA VAL A 182 10.84 2.14 1.17
C VAL A 182 11.70 1.08 0.48
N VAL A 183 12.35 0.21 1.24
CA VAL A 183 13.17 -0.89 0.69
C VAL A 183 12.34 -1.89 -0.10
N GLN A 184 11.05 -2.08 0.23
CA GLN A 184 10.18 -3.07 -0.41
C GLN A 184 9.94 -2.77 -1.90
N PRO A 185 9.45 -1.57 -2.31
CA PRO A 185 9.31 -1.24 -3.73
C PRO A 185 10.65 -1.14 -4.45
N ILE A 186 11.74 -0.75 -3.78
CA ILE A 186 13.09 -0.76 -4.38
C ILE A 186 13.50 -2.19 -4.73
N CYS A 187 13.37 -3.15 -3.80
CA CYS A 187 13.67 -4.55 -4.07
C CYS A 187 12.83 -5.10 -5.22
N PHE A 188 11.55 -4.75 -5.31
CA PHE A 188 10.69 -5.13 -6.43
C PHE A 188 11.18 -4.55 -7.77
N GLY A 189 11.56 -3.26 -7.80
CA GLY A 189 12.13 -2.62 -8.98
C GLY A 189 13.47 -3.24 -9.41
N LEU A 190 14.34 -3.57 -8.45
CA LEU A 190 15.61 -4.26 -8.71
C LEU A 190 15.38 -5.68 -9.24
N LEU A 191 14.38 -6.41 -8.73
CA LEU A 191 13.99 -7.71 -9.28
C LEU A 191 13.60 -7.59 -10.76
N TYR A 192 12.79 -6.60 -11.12
CA TYR A 192 12.47 -6.33 -12.51
C TYR A 192 13.69 -5.92 -13.34
N CYS A 193 14.60 -5.11 -12.78
CA CYS A 193 15.85 -4.74 -13.43
C CYS A 193 16.69 -5.98 -13.78
N ILE A 194 16.89 -6.89 -12.81
CA ILE A 194 17.60 -8.16 -13.01
C ILE A 194 16.92 -8.99 -14.10
N PHE A 195 15.59 -9.14 -14.03
CA PHE A 195 14.81 -9.79 -15.08
C PHE A 195 15.07 -9.17 -16.46
N SER A 196 15.06 -7.84 -16.57
CA SER A 196 15.25 -7.15 -17.85
C SER A 196 16.66 -7.35 -18.44
N VAL A 197 17.69 -7.45 -17.59
CA VAL A 197 19.06 -7.76 -18.02
C VAL A 197 19.14 -9.20 -18.53
N ILE A 198 18.60 -10.16 -17.78
CA ILE A 198 18.58 -11.57 -18.19
C ILE A 198 17.80 -11.72 -19.50
N TYR A 199 16.65 -11.05 -19.62
CA TYR A 199 15.83 -11.06 -20.84
C TYR A 199 16.62 -10.58 -22.05
N TYR A 200 17.38 -9.50 -21.90
CA TYR A 200 18.28 -8.99 -22.95
C TYR A 200 19.40 -9.98 -23.29
N LEU A 201 20.05 -10.59 -22.29
CA LEU A 201 21.13 -11.58 -22.50
C LEU A 201 20.65 -12.85 -23.21
N CYS A 202 19.34 -13.13 -23.17
CA CYS A 202 18.70 -14.21 -23.91
C CYS A 202 18.12 -13.77 -25.26
N ASP A 203 18.65 -12.68 -25.85
CA ASP A 203 18.20 -12.09 -27.12
C ASP A 203 16.70 -11.69 -27.14
N GLY A 204 16.16 -11.34 -25.96
CA GLY A 204 14.79 -10.90 -25.80
C GLY A 204 14.51 -9.58 -26.51
N THR A 205 13.35 -9.48 -27.14
CA THR A 205 12.89 -8.30 -27.89
C THR A 205 11.60 -7.72 -27.34
N ASP A 206 11.27 -6.47 -27.66
CA ASP A 206 9.91 -5.96 -27.44
C ASP A 206 8.91 -6.45 -28.51
N LYS A 207 7.69 -5.94 -28.42
CA LYS A 207 6.60 -6.17 -29.38
C LYS A 207 6.92 -5.73 -30.81
N LYS A 208 7.86 -4.80 -31.02
CA LYS A 208 8.29 -4.31 -32.34
C LYS A 208 9.57 -5.00 -32.83
N GLY A 209 10.05 -6.05 -32.15
CA GLY A 209 11.28 -6.76 -32.49
C GLY A 209 12.56 -6.00 -32.12
N ARG A 210 12.46 -4.94 -31.32
CA ARG A 210 13.63 -4.14 -30.89
C ARG A 210 14.32 -4.85 -29.71
N PRO A 211 15.66 -4.79 -29.60
CA PRO A 211 16.43 -5.55 -28.62
C PRO A 211 16.44 -4.90 -27.21
N TYR A 212 15.29 -4.38 -26.78
CA TYR A 212 15.07 -3.79 -25.46
C TYR A 212 13.57 -3.80 -25.14
N ILE A 213 13.18 -3.91 -23.87
CA ILE A 213 11.76 -3.85 -23.45
C ILE A 213 11.25 -2.41 -23.50
N TYR A 214 12.01 -1.51 -22.88
CA TYR A 214 11.81 -0.07 -22.91
C TYR A 214 13.10 0.57 -23.42
N ASN A 215 13.00 1.57 -24.29
CA ASN A 215 14.19 2.25 -24.84
C ASN A 215 15.08 2.83 -23.71
N VAL A 216 14.46 3.33 -22.65
CA VAL A 216 15.16 3.86 -21.46
C VAL A 216 15.89 2.79 -20.64
N LEU A 217 15.67 1.52 -20.92
CA LEU A 217 16.36 0.35 -20.36
C LEU A 217 17.05 -0.46 -21.48
N ASP A 218 17.63 0.21 -22.46
CA ASP A 218 18.44 -0.43 -23.51
C ASP A 218 19.83 -0.83 -22.98
N TRP A 219 19.97 -2.11 -22.66
CA TRP A 219 21.17 -2.71 -22.09
C TRP A 219 22.36 -2.81 -23.05
N ARG A 220 22.18 -2.53 -24.35
CA ARG A 220 23.31 -2.31 -25.28
C ARG A 220 24.09 -1.05 -24.92
N THR A 221 23.43 -0.11 -24.26
CA THR A 221 24.03 1.13 -23.73
C THR A 221 23.88 1.17 -22.19
N PRO A 222 24.61 0.30 -21.46
CA PRO A 222 24.36 0.07 -20.03
C PRO A 222 24.48 1.35 -19.20
N ASN A 223 25.38 2.27 -19.55
CA ASN A 223 25.51 3.55 -18.86
C ASN A 223 24.20 4.36 -18.89
N LYS A 224 23.49 4.39 -20.02
CA LYS A 224 22.20 5.11 -20.15
C LYS A 224 21.09 4.38 -19.39
N ALA A 225 21.02 3.05 -19.50
CA ALA A 225 20.05 2.25 -18.76
C ALA A 225 20.22 2.40 -17.24
N MET A 226 21.47 2.43 -16.75
CA MET A 226 21.77 2.61 -15.32
C MET A 226 21.34 3.99 -14.80
N VAL A 227 21.41 5.04 -15.62
CA VAL A 227 20.85 6.36 -15.25
C VAL A 227 19.35 6.26 -15.02
N THR A 228 18.61 5.53 -15.87
CA THR A 228 17.17 5.31 -15.67
C THR A 228 16.90 4.48 -14.40
N VAL A 229 17.69 3.44 -14.12
CA VAL A 229 17.54 2.62 -12.91
C VAL A 229 17.74 3.47 -11.65
N VAL A 230 18.83 4.23 -11.58
CA VAL A 230 19.13 5.12 -10.44
C VAL A 230 18.06 6.20 -10.31
N GLY A 231 17.66 6.83 -11.41
CA GLY A 231 16.59 7.83 -11.43
C GLY A 231 15.26 7.27 -10.91
N THR A 232 14.91 6.04 -11.29
CA THR A 232 13.69 5.36 -10.82
C THR A 232 13.76 5.02 -9.32
N ILE A 233 14.93 4.62 -8.81
CA ILE A 233 15.13 4.38 -7.36
C ILE A 233 14.96 5.68 -6.58
N VAL A 234 15.57 6.78 -7.04
CA VAL A 234 15.44 8.10 -6.41
C VAL A 234 13.98 8.56 -6.44
N LEU A 235 13.29 8.39 -7.57
CA LEU A 235 11.86 8.70 -7.69
C LEU A 235 11.02 7.88 -6.69
N ALA A 236 11.26 6.57 -6.58
CA ALA A 236 10.55 5.70 -5.64
C ALA A 236 10.75 6.13 -4.17
N ILE A 237 11.97 6.55 -3.80
CA ILE A 237 12.27 7.09 -2.47
C ILE A 237 11.47 8.36 -2.20
N ILE A 238 11.48 9.31 -3.16
CA ILE A 238 10.74 10.57 -3.03
C ILE A 238 9.25 10.29 -2.88
N ILE A 239 8.67 9.45 -3.74
CA ILE A 239 7.25 9.07 -3.67
C ILE A 239 6.93 8.42 -2.33
N HIS A 240 7.76 7.49 -1.85
CA HIS A 240 7.52 6.81 -0.58
C HIS A 240 7.50 7.78 0.60
N VAL A 241 8.43 8.74 0.62
CA VAL A 241 8.44 9.80 1.63
C VAL A 241 7.19 10.67 1.54
N LEU A 242 6.73 11.03 0.33
CA LEU A 242 5.49 11.77 0.14
C LEU A 242 4.26 10.96 0.64
N MET A 243 4.20 9.67 0.35
CA MET A 243 3.11 8.79 0.82
C MET A 243 3.12 8.65 2.34
N PHE A 244 4.30 8.61 2.97
CA PHE A 244 4.42 8.67 4.41
C PHE A 244 3.83 9.97 4.99
N PHE A 245 4.14 11.12 4.40
CA PHE A 245 3.56 12.40 4.86
C PHE A 245 2.05 12.47 4.62
N LEU A 246 1.55 11.94 3.50
CA LEU A 246 0.13 11.84 3.23
C LEU A 246 -0.59 10.97 4.26
N TYR A 247 0.01 9.83 4.65
CA TYR A 247 -0.46 9.02 5.76
C TYR A 247 -0.50 9.81 7.08
N LYS A 248 0.60 10.50 7.45
CA LYS A 248 0.61 11.29 8.69
C LYS A 248 -0.43 12.41 8.67
N PHE A 249 -0.65 13.03 7.51
CA PHE A 249 -1.70 14.02 7.33
C PHE A 249 -3.10 13.40 7.50
N ARG A 250 -3.37 12.24 6.89
CA ARG A 250 -4.61 11.46 7.09
C ARG A 250 -4.87 11.19 8.58
N SER A 251 -3.87 10.68 9.31
CA SER A 251 -4.00 10.40 10.74
C SER A 251 -4.18 11.67 11.59
N PHE A 252 -3.55 12.78 11.20
CA PHE A 252 -3.76 14.09 11.83
C PHE A 252 -5.21 14.56 11.66
N LEU A 253 -5.75 14.49 10.44
CA LEU A 253 -7.13 14.85 10.14
C LEU A 253 -8.12 14.01 10.94
N TYR A 254 -7.91 12.68 10.99
CA TYR A 254 -8.73 11.79 11.81
C TYR A 254 -8.72 12.21 13.28
N SER A 255 -7.54 12.46 13.85
CA SER A 255 -7.40 12.89 15.24
C SER A 255 -8.06 14.25 15.50
N ARG A 256 -8.03 15.16 14.52
CA ARG A 256 -8.61 16.50 14.66
C ARG A 256 -10.14 16.49 14.69
N TRP A 257 -10.76 15.61 13.92
CA TRP A 257 -12.22 15.58 13.73
C TRP A 257 -12.94 14.52 14.58
N PHE A 258 -12.30 13.39 14.87
CA PHE A 258 -12.93 12.28 15.60
C PHE A 258 -12.48 12.14 17.06
N ASN A 259 -11.43 12.86 17.48
CA ASN A 259 -11.03 12.97 18.90
C ASN A 259 -11.18 14.41 19.40
N PRO A 260 -12.40 14.91 19.70
CA PRO A 260 -12.53 16.14 20.47
C PRO A 260 -11.85 15.94 21.83
N LYS A 261 -10.96 16.87 22.20
CA LYS A 261 -10.31 16.88 23.53
C LYS A 261 -11.39 16.68 24.58
N THR A 262 -11.24 15.69 25.45
CA THR A 262 -12.04 15.55 26.67
C THR A 262 -11.95 16.88 27.43
N ILE A 263 -13.02 17.66 27.42
CA ILE A 263 -13.18 18.76 28.36
C ILE A 263 -13.44 18.07 29.70
N LEU A 264 -12.40 17.93 30.52
CA LEU A 264 -12.56 17.42 31.87
C LEU A 264 -13.44 18.41 32.64
N PRO A 265 -14.60 17.99 33.21
CA PRO A 265 -15.31 18.83 34.14
C PRO A 265 -14.41 19.05 35.36
N THR A 266 -14.16 20.31 35.72
CA THR A 266 -13.13 20.70 36.67
C THR A 266 -13.40 20.27 38.12
N ASN A 267 -14.46 19.53 38.44
CA ASN A 267 -14.74 19.08 39.80
C ASN A 267 -15.69 17.89 39.81
N SER A 268 -15.18 16.66 39.97
CA SER A 268 -15.90 15.57 40.66
C SER A 268 -14.99 14.37 40.89
N THR A 269 -14.69 14.09 42.16
CA THR A 269 -14.18 12.80 42.64
C THR A 269 -15.21 11.71 42.36
N ILE A 270 -14.92 10.79 41.44
CA ILE A 270 -15.71 9.57 41.26
C ILE A 270 -14.77 8.36 41.27
N ASN A 271 -14.86 7.59 42.35
CA ASN A 271 -14.34 6.23 42.44
C ASN A 271 -15.19 5.32 41.53
N LEU A 272 -14.56 4.54 40.64
CA LEU A 272 -15.25 3.50 39.87
C LEU A 272 -14.58 2.14 40.06
N GLN A 273 -15.39 1.21 40.55
CA GLN A 273 -15.11 -0.22 40.73
C GLN A 273 -14.89 -0.93 39.39
N GLN A 274 -14.00 -1.94 39.40
CA GLN A 274 -13.78 -2.87 38.30
C GLN A 274 -14.97 -3.82 38.13
N GLY A 275 -15.63 -3.78 36.97
CA GLY A 275 -16.58 -4.79 36.50
C GLY A 275 -16.22 -5.22 35.07
N LYS A 276 -15.96 -6.52 34.89
CA LYS A 276 -15.84 -7.19 33.57
C LYS A 276 -17.24 -7.39 32.99
N SER A 277 -17.50 -6.85 31.81
CA SER A 277 -18.55 -7.32 30.88
C SER A 277 -18.27 -6.79 29.48
N CYS A 278 -18.09 -7.70 28.52
CA CYS A 278 -18.12 -7.39 27.09
C CYS A 278 -19.59 -7.39 26.66
N ASP A 279 -20.23 -6.23 26.81
CA ASP A 279 -21.34 -5.75 25.96
C ASP A 279 -21.72 -4.36 26.44
N GLY A 280 -21.73 -3.40 25.52
CA GLY A 280 -22.07 -2.00 25.82
C GLY A 280 -20.86 -1.09 25.95
N ILE A 281 -21.02 0.09 25.35
CA ILE A 281 -20.07 1.19 25.23
C ILE A 281 -19.40 1.51 26.57
N SER A 282 -18.09 1.31 26.64
CA SER A 282 -17.22 1.89 27.67
C SER A 282 -16.12 2.66 26.97
N MET A 283 -16.36 3.96 26.72
CA MET A 283 -15.28 4.92 26.52
C MET A 283 -14.67 5.24 27.88
N VAL A 284 -13.88 4.31 28.40
CA VAL A 284 -12.86 4.65 29.40
C VAL A 284 -11.56 4.81 28.62
N TYR A 285 -11.30 6.04 28.16
CA TYR A 285 -9.95 6.43 27.76
C TYR A 285 -9.11 6.49 29.04
N GLY A 286 -8.52 5.35 29.39
CA GLY A 286 -7.39 5.31 30.30
C GLY A 286 -6.29 6.22 29.74
N ASN A 287 -5.75 7.08 30.59
CA ASN A 287 -4.71 8.06 30.27
C ASN A 287 -3.33 7.41 30.00
N ASP A 288 -3.34 6.16 29.53
CA ASP A 288 -2.18 5.30 29.35
C ASP A 288 -1.96 5.13 27.85
N ASN A 289 -1.14 6.01 27.31
CA ASN A 289 -0.58 5.91 25.97
C ASN A 289 0.38 4.71 25.90
N ARG A 290 -0.13 3.48 26.02
CA ARG A 290 0.65 2.22 25.92
C ARG A 290 0.98 1.83 24.49
N GLY A 291 1.27 2.83 23.64
CA GLY A 291 1.89 2.64 22.33
C GLY A 291 3.41 2.72 22.34
N PHE A 292 4.05 2.98 23.49
CA PHE A 292 5.51 3.23 23.55
C PHE A 292 6.27 2.64 24.75
N THR A 293 5.69 1.72 25.51
CA THR A 293 6.41 0.98 26.56
C THR A 293 6.04 -0.50 26.52
N ILE A 294 6.68 -1.22 25.60
CA ILE A 294 7.00 -2.62 25.84
C ILE A 294 8.48 -2.63 26.17
N THR A 295 8.78 -2.63 27.47
CA THR A 295 10.02 -3.16 27.99
C THR A 295 9.98 -4.67 27.81
N GLU A 296 10.50 -5.16 26.69
CA GLU A 296 10.98 -6.54 26.63
C GLU A 296 12.45 -6.54 27.02
N LYS A 297 12.71 -7.09 28.20
CA LYS A 297 14.02 -7.66 28.53
C LYS A 297 14.25 -8.78 27.53
N TYR A 298 15.27 -8.65 26.68
CA TYR A 298 16.38 -9.59 26.49
C TYR A 298 17.50 -8.86 25.74
#